data_AF-A0A2A4RPD2-F1
#
_entry.id   AF-A0A2A4RPD2-F1
#
_cell.length_a   1.000
_cell.length_b   1.000
_cell.length_c   1.000
_cell.angle_alpha   90.00
_cell.angle_beta   90.00
_cell.angle_gamma   90.00
#
_symmetry.space_group_name_H-M   'P 1'
#
loop_
_entity.id
_entity.type
_entity.pdbx_description
1 polymer ?
#
loop_
_entity_poly.entity_id
_entity_poly.type
_entity_poly.pdbx_seq_one_letter_code
_entity_poly.pdbx_strand_id
1 'polypeptide(L)' 'MEEIIQQIINKEEILFVFVIAGAITIVSIVKALTGMVGRLASERTRREIAAYIAEGSMTPEQGEKLLASTKQNDGCGGCG' A
#
# COMPACT_ATOMS: atom_id res chain seq x y z
N MET A 1 37.20 -3.41 -3.23
CA MET A 1 35.74 -3.19 -3.39
C MET A 1 35.35 -3.24 -4.86
N GLU A 2 36.04 -2.51 -5.72
CA GLU A 2 35.75 -2.47 -7.17
C GLU A 2 35.98 -3.80 -7.89
N GLU A 3 36.98 -4.60 -7.49
CA GLU A 3 37.24 -5.92 -8.08
C GLU A 3 36.12 -6.95 -7.83
N ILE A 4 35.41 -6.84 -6.69
CA ILE A 4 34.31 -7.74 -6.36
C ILE A 4 33.10 -7.43 -7.26
N ILE A 5 32.85 -6.14 -7.51
CA ILE A 5 31.75 -5.68 -8.38
C ILE A 5 32.00 -6.14 -9.82
N GLN A 6 33.23 -6.03 -10.32
CA GLN A 6 33.61 -6.49 -11.67
C GLN A 6 33.44 -8.01 -11.83
N GLN A 7 33.80 -8.81 -10.80
CA GLN A 7 33.62 -10.27 -10.86
C GLN A 7 32.15 -10.71 -10.82
N ILE A 8 31.27 -9.95 -10.17
CA ILE A 8 29.84 -10.24 -10.13
C ILE A 8 29.16 -9.85 -11.46
N ILE A 9 29.58 -8.74 -12.08
CA ILE A 9 29.03 -8.27 -13.35
C ILE A 9 29.37 -9.21 -14.50
N ASN A 10 30.56 -9.80 -14.50
CA ASN A 10 30.99 -10.75 -15.54
C ASN A 10 30.27 -12.11 -15.47
N LYS A 11 29.52 -12.40 -14.40
CA LYS A 11 28.67 -13.59 -14.28
C LYS A 11 27.23 -13.20 -14.59
N GLU A 12 26.89 -13.21 -15.88
CA GLU A 12 25.57 -12.82 -16.40
C GLU A 12 24.40 -13.48 -15.65
N GLU A 13 24.53 -14.76 -15.29
CA GLU A 13 23.52 -15.49 -14.51
C GLU A 13 23.30 -14.93 -13.10
N ILE A 14 24.39 -14.54 -12.42
CA ILE A 14 24.31 -13.99 -11.06
C ILE A 14 23.71 -12.58 -11.10
N LEU A 15 24.12 -11.77 -12.07
CA LEU A 15 23.57 -10.42 -12.25
C LEU A 15 22.05 -10.49 -12.46
N PHE A 16 21.57 -11.38 -13.32
CA PHE A 16 20.15 -11.50 -13.63
C PHE A 16 19.31 -11.88 -12.38
N VAL A 17 19.80 -12.81 -11.56
CA VAL A 17 19.16 -13.21 -10.30
C VAL A 17 19.11 -12.05 -9.30
N PHE A 18 20.20 -11.29 -9.15
CA PHE A 18 20.23 -10.14 -8.25
C PHE A 18 19.28 -9.02 -8.68
N VAL A 19 19.17 -8.74 -9.99
CA VAL A 19 18.25 -7.72 -10.50
C VAL A 19 16.79 -8.12 -10.25
N ILE A 20 16.44 -9.38 -10.53
CA ILE A 20 15.07 -9.88 -10.29
C ILE A 20 14.76 -9.87 -8.79
N ALA A 21 15.66 -10.41 -7.96
CA ALA A 21 15.47 -10.44 -6.52
C ALA A 21 15.31 -9.02 -5.95
N GLY A 22 16.18 -8.09 -6.37
CA GLY A 22 16.10 -6.68 -5.98
C GLY A 22 14.79 -6.03 -6.41
N ALA A 23 14.34 -6.25 -7.63
CA ALA A 23 13.08 -5.69 -8.14
C ALA A 23 11.86 -6.20 -7.33
N ILE A 24 11.80 -7.50 -7.02
CA ILE A 24 10.72 -8.08 -6.22
C ILE A 24 10.72 -7.50 -4.80
N THR A 25 11.91 -7.35 -4.18
CA THR A 25 12.03 -6.76 -2.85
C THR A 25 11.54 -5.31 -2.83
N ILE A 26 11.90 -4.51 -3.83
CA ILE A 26 11.44 -3.10 -3.90
C ILE A 26 9.92 -3.03 -4.07
N VAL A 27 9.35 -3.80 -4.99
CA VAL A 27 7.90 -3.80 -5.25
C VAL A 27 7.10 -4.25 -4.03
N SER A 28 7.57 -5.27 -3.32
CA SER A 28 6.89 -5.77 -2.12
C SER A 28 6.91 -4.75 -0.97
N ILE A 29 8.01 -4.03 -0.76
CA ILE A 29 8.10 -2.95 0.23
C ILE A 29 7.11 -1.83 -0.10
N VAL A 30 7.08 -1.37 -1.35
CA VAL A 30 6.16 -0.29 -1.77
C VAL A 30 4.70 -0.70 -1.57
N LYS A 31 4.34 -1.94 -1.91
CA LYS A 31 3.00 -2.48 -1.67
C LYS A 31 2.64 -2.54 -0.18
N ALA A 32 3.57 -3.00 0.65
CA ALA A 32 3.35 -3.08 2.10
C ALA A 32 3.12 -1.69 2.72
N LEU A 33 3.92 -0.70 2.34
CA LEU A 33 3.78 0.68 2.82
C LEU A 33 2.46 1.31 2.35
N THR A 34 2.12 1.15 1.07
CA THR A 34 0.86 1.69 0.51
C THR A 34 -0.35 1.08 1.19
N GLY A 35 -0.35 -0.24 1.42
CA GLY A 35 -1.41 -0.92 2.16
C GLY A 35 -1.54 -0.48 3.61
N MET A 36 -0.44 -0.15 4.27
CA MET A 36 -0.44 0.36 5.64
C MET A 36 -1.06 1.76 5.74
N VAL A 37 -0.67 2.68 4.83
CA VAL A 37 -1.21 4.04 4.79
C VAL A 37 -2.71 4.03 4.50
N GLY A 38 -3.19 3.19 3.57
CA GLY A 38 -4.62 3.06 3.27
C GLY A 38 -5.47 2.60 4.46
N ARG A 39 -4.94 1.66 5.26
CA ARG A 39 -5.60 1.21 6.51
C ARG A 39 -5.71 2.34 7.53
N LEU A 40 -4.62 3.10 7.73
CA LEU A 40 -4.61 4.21 8.68
C LEU A 40 -5.57 5.32 8.26
N ALA A 41 -5.61 5.65 6.96
CA ALA A 41 -6.55 6.63 6.42
C ALA A 41 -8.01 6.21 6.67
N SER A 42 -8.33 4.95 6.41
CA SER A 42 -9.68 4.40 6.64
C SER A 42 -10.10 4.45 8.11
N GLU A 43 -9.18 4.16 9.04
CA GLU A 43 -9.44 4.28 10.48
C GLU A 43 -9.67 5.73 10.91
N ARG A 44 -8.91 6.68 10.35
CA ARG A 44 -9.10 8.12 10.60
C ARG A 44 -10.45 8.60 10.09
N THR A 45 -10.83 8.27 8.85
CA THR A 45 -12.13 8.63 8.27
C THR A 45 -13.29 8.08 9.10
N ARG A 46 -13.20 6.86 9.62
CA ARG A 46 -14.24 6.29 10.53
C ARG A 46 -14.39 7.09 11.82
N ARG A 47 -13.29 7.55 12.42
CA ARG A 47 -13.32 8.37 13.64
C ARG A 47 -13.87 9.76 13.37
N GLU A 48 -13.52 10.35 12.23
CA GLU A 48 -14.04 11.66 11.82
C GLU A 48 -15.54 11.60 11.54
N ILE A 49 -16.03 10.59 10.82
CA ILE A 49 -17.47 10.38 10.60
C ILE A 49 -18.22 10.27 11.94
N ALA A 50 -17.67 9.54 12.91
CA ALA A 50 -18.28 9.43 14.23
C ALA A 50 -18.33 10.77 14.97
N ALA A 51 -17.29 11.60 14.86
CA ALA A 51 -17.27 12.95 15.42
C ALA A 51 -18.31 13.86 14.73
N TYR A 52 -18.40 13.86 13.40
CA TYR A 52 -19.38 14.67 12.66
C TYR A 52 -20.83 14.29 12.98
N ILE A 53 -21.10 13.00 13.22
CA ILE A 53 -22.41 12.54 13.69
C ILE A 53 -22.68 13.04 15.12
N ALA A 54 -21.69 12.96 16.01
CA ALA A 54 -21.82 13.44 17.40
C ALA A 54 -22.00 14.97 17.49
N GLU A 55 -21.36 15.71 16.59
CA GLU A 55 -21.50 17.17 16.45
C GLU A 55 -22.79 17.58 15.71
N GLY A 56 -23.49 16.63 15.09
CA GLY A 56 -24.72 16.87 14.33
C GLY A 56 -24.49 17.53 12.96
N SER A 57 -23.24 17.63 12.49
CA SER A 57 -22.89 18.17 11.17
C SER A 57 -23.07 17.15 10.03
N MET A 58 -23.33 15.88 10.38
CA MET A 58 -23.62 14.79 9.45
C MET A 58 -24.73 13.89 9.99
N THR A 59 -25.64 13.41 9.14
CA THR A 59 -26.65 12.44 9.57
C THR A 59 -26.09 11.01 9.58
N PRO A 60 -26.58 10.12 10.46
CA PRO A 60 -26.14 8.72 10.49
C PRO A 60 -26.30 7.99 9.14
N GLU A 61 -27.38 8.28 8.40
CA GLU A 61 -27.65 7.70 7.07
C GLU A 61 -26.61 8.14 6.03
N GLN A 62 -26.13 9.39 6.12
CA GLN A 62 -25.05 9.88 5.26
C GLN A 62 -23.72 9.21 5.65
N GLY A 63 -23.45 9.06 6.94
CA GLY A 63 -22.27 8.35 7.45
C GLY A 63 -22.22 6.89 6.99
N GLU A 64 -23.35 6.18 7.03
CA GLU A 64 -23.45 4.79 6.55
C GLU A 64 -23.10 4.68 5.06
N LYS A 65 -23.64 5.57 4.22
CA LYS A 65 -23.34 5.61 2.79
C LYS A 65 -21.87 5.90 2.50
N LEU A 66 -21.25 6.82 3.24
CA LEU A 66 -19.82 7.13 3.11
C LEU A 66 -18.97 5.90 3.47
N LEU A 67 -19.26 5.24 4.59
CA LEU A 67 -18.55 4.02 5.01
C LEU A 67 -18.72 2.86 4.02
N ALA A 68 -19.91 2.71 3.43
CA ALA A 68 -20.18 1.71 2.41
C ALA A 68 -19.38 1.97 1.12
N SER A 69 -19.22 3.23 0.71
CA SER A 69 -18.47 3.62 -0.48
C SER A 69 -16.96 3.38 -0.36
N THR A 70 -16.38 3.56 0.83
CA THR A 70 -14.96 3.29 1.07
C THR A 70 -14.64 1.80 0.91
N LYS A 71 -15.50 0.90 1.39
CA LYS A 71 -15.27 -0.55 1.35
C LYS A 71 -15.23 -1.13 -0.07
N GLN A 72 -15.86 -0.47 -1.03
CA GLN A 72 -15.95 -0.96 -2.42
C GLN A 72 -14.69 -0.65 -3.25
N ASN A 73 -13.86 0.31 -2.81
CA ASN A 73 -12.65 0.73 -3.52
C ASN A 73 -11.38 -0.04 -3.11
N ASP A 74 -11.43 -0.85 -2.05
CA ASP A 74 -10.29 -1.67 -1.60
C ASP A 74 -10.09 -2.96 -2.43
N GLY A 75 -10.91 -3.17 -3.47
CA GLY A 75 -10.99 -4.44 -4.22
C GLY A 75 -10.20 -4.54 -5.53
N CYS A 76 -9.52 -3.50 -6.00
CA CYS A 76 -8.82 -3.56 -7.30
C CYS A 76 -7.39 -3.05 -7.22
N GLY A 77 -6.47 -3.95 -6.85
CA GLY A 77 -5.02 -3.68 -6.90
C GLY A 77 -4.12 -4.92 -6.76
N GLY A 78 -4.71 -6.11 -6.90
CA GLY A 78 -4.06 -7.39 -6.65
C GLY A 78 -4.20 -8.36 -7.81
N CYS A 79 -3.89 -7.95 -9.04
CA CYS A 79 -3.39 -8.92 -10.02
C CYS A 79 -1.92 -9.19 -9.64
N GLY A 80 -1.74 -10.18 -8.77
CA GLY A 80 -0.53 -10.99 -8.68
C GLY A 80 -0.85 -12.36 -9.27
#